data_AF-A0A837G5E6-F1
#
_entry.id   AF-A0A837G5E6-F1
#
_cell.length_a   1.000
_cell.length_b   1.000
_cell.length_c   1.000
_cell.angle_alpha   90.00
_cell.angle_beta   90.00
_cell.angle_gamma   90.00
#
_symmetry.space_group_name_H-M   'P 1'
#
loop_
_entity.id
_entity.type
_entity.pdbx_description
1 polymer ?
#
loop_
_entity_poly.entity_id
_entity_poly.type
_entity_poly.pdbx_seq_one_letter_code
_entity_poly.pdbx_strand_id
1 'polypeptide(L)'
;MIVFMILLPKIVHSEEYFGRFMDQLEGVFIPDAKPRPQFKIESDFRFEDPNGLLWVTPSGTQIDGASIPQFFWSIIGGPFEGKYIHASVIHDHYCRTKERTAHDTHRNFYYGMMASDVPKWKASLMHWAVSTFGPSWKLEKRVVMKQKCSVKDSNVNTCSSVPSVQTITVIEPPVDLTNPEILALAISKTNAVARTLLTSEGRLLDVSSSGQVNATLTSIESNAANYRKLFQSQNILSETDRLGLLSQTDKSSLVHTQPWEGNDIPNFAEVGVLTLKFNDIKAKRLPFKLDSGSRAVILENVDIEAIESVSNIQTKFQ
;
A
#
# COMPACT_ATOMS: atom_id res chain seq x y z
N MET A 1 10.96 17.34 -60.56
CA MET A 1 11.39 17.43 -59.15
C MET A 1 10.35 16.67 -58.33
N ILE A 2 10.62 15.41 -57.98
CA ILE A 2 9.66 14.56 -57.24
C ILE A 2 9.93 14.77 -55.75
N VAL A 3 8.96 15.35 -55.04
CA VAL A 3 9.01 15.54 -53.59
C VAL A 3 8.62 14.23 -52.93
N PHE A 4 9.58 13.57 -52.29
CA PHE A 4 9.35 12.36 -51.50
C PHE A 4 8.84 12.80 -50.12
N MET A 5 7.54 12.61 -49.86
CA MET A 5 6.94 12.85 -48.55
C MET A 5 7.26 11.67 -47.65
N ILE A 6 8.22 11.84 -46.74
CA ILE A 6 8.60 10.83 -45.75
C ILE A 6 7.51 10.81 -44.66
N LEU A 7 6.62 9.83 -44.73
CA LEU A 7 5.69 9.50 -43.64
C LEU A 7 6.48 8.82 -42.51
N LEU A 8 6.73 9.54 -41.42
CA LEU A 8 7.25 8.95 -40.19
C LEU A 8 6.18 8.02 -39.60
N PRO A 9 6.52 6.75 -39.28
CA PRO A 9 5.58 5.85 -38.62
C PRO A 9 5.27 6.39 -37.23
N LYS A 10 3.98 6.56 -36.92
CA LYS A 10 3.53 6.82 -35.55
C LYS A 10 3.89 5.61 -34.70
N ILE A 11 4.62 5.85 -33.62
CA ILE A 11 4.88 4.82 -32.62
C ILE A 11 3.52 4.45 -32.01
N VAL A 12 3.02 3.27 -32.33
CA VAL A 12 1.84 2.70 -31.68
C VAL A 12 2.30 2.16 -30.33
N HIS A 13 2.08 2.92 -29.25
CA HIS A 13 2.12 2.35 -27.91
C HIS A 13 0.85 1.52 -27.75
N SER A 14 1.00 0.22 -27.51
CA SER A 14 -0.10 -0.60 -27.01
C SER A 14 -0.47 -0.02 -25.64
N GLU A 15 -1.64 0.60 -25.51
CA GLU A 15 -2.16 0.97 -24.19
C GLU A 15 -2.30 -0.32 -23.38
N GLU A 16 -1.59 -0.38 -22.26
CA GLU A 16 -1.69 -1.50 -21.32
C GLU A 16 -3.09 -1.46 -20.69
N TYR A 17 -3.88 -2.51 -20.87
CA TYR A 17 -5.24 -2.57 -20.33
C TYR A 17 -5.20 -2.98 -18.86
N PHE A 18 -5.75 -2.13 -18.00
CA PHE A 18 -5.80 -2.35 -16.55
C PHE A 18 -7.20 -2.63 -16.01
N GLY A 19 -8.19 -2.81 -16.88
CA GLY A 19 -9.59 -2.97 -16.48
C GLY A 19 -10.42 -1.72 -16.73
N ARG A 20 -11.68 -1.75 -16.30
CA ARG A 20 -12.63 -0.64 -16.44
C ARG A 20 -13.64 -0.61 -15.32
N PHE A 21 -14.00 0.60 -14.89
CA PHE A 21 -15.18 0.81 -14.05
C PHE A 21 -16.43 0.77 -14.91
N MET A 22 -17.44 0.04 -14.45
CA MET A 22 -18.69 -0.16 -15.20
C MET A 22 -19.79 0.81 -14.80
N ASP A 23 -19.59 1.53 -13.69
CA ASP A 23 -20.58 2.37 -13.05
C ASP A 23 -19.96 3.73 -12.70
N GLN A 24 -20.81 4.75 -12.54
CA GLN A 24 -20.39 6.00 -11.91
C GLN A 24 -20.48 5.85 -10.39
N LEU A 25 -19.50 6.40 -9.68
CA LEU A 25 -19.52 6.36 -8.22
C LEU A 25 -20.56 7.36 -7.69
N GLU A 26 -21.63 6.84 -7.12
CA GLU A 26 -22.73 7.61 -6.52
C GLU A 26 -22.87 7.25 -5.03
N GLY A 27 -23.14 8.25 -4.21
CA GLY A 27 -23.27 8.06 -2.77
C GLY A 27 -23.27 9.36 -1.97
N VAL A 28 -23.33 9.20 -0.65
CA VAL A 28 -23.39 10.31 0.30
C VAL A 28 -22.34 10.17 1.39
N PHE A 29 -21.70 11.28 1.75
CA PHE A 29 -20.90 11.33 2.97
C PHE A 29 -21.82 11.26 4.18
N ILE A 30 -21.48 10.39 5.13
CA ILE A 30 -22.21 10.23 6.39
C ILE A 30 -21.84 11.43 7.29
N PRO A 31 -22.81 12.28 7.68
CA PRO A 31 -22.57 13.39 8.59
C PRO A 31 -22.01 12.90 9.94
N ASP A 32 -21.11 13.68 10.55
CA ASP A 32 -20.56 13.45 11.89
C ASP A 32 -19.85 12.08 12.08
N ALA A 33 -19.47 11.41 10.99
CA ALA A 33 -18.68 10.19 11.07
C ALA A 33 -17.35 10.44 11.80
N LYS A 34 -17.16 9.75 12.93
CA LYS A 34 -15.93 9.76 13.72
C LYS A 34 -15.33 8.35 13.77
N PRO A 35 -13.99 8.21 13.78
CA PRO A 35 -13.00 9.28 13.76
C PRO A 35 -12.60 9.77 12.35
N ARG A 36 -13.08 9.11 11.29
CA ARG A 36 -12.80 9.48 9.89
C ARG A 36 -14.11 9.68 9.10
N PRO A 37 -14.09 10.51 8.05
CA PRO A 37 -15.22 10.62 7.13
C PRO A 37 -15.58 9.24 6.57
N GLN A 38 -16.87 8.98 6.39
CA GLN A 38 -17.35 7.77 5.74
C GLN A 38 -18.24 8.16 4.57
N PHE A 39 -18.13 7.39 3.48
CA PHE A 39 -18.95 7.53 2.30
C PHE A 39 -19.80 6.27 2.15
N LYS A 40 -21.11 6.43 1.97
CA LYS A 40 -22.03 5.33 1.72
C LYS A 40 -22.42 5.34 0.25
N ILE A 41 -22.11 4.27 -0.46
CA ILE A 41 -22.47 4.16 -1.88
C ILE A 41 -23.97 3.90 -2.05
N GLU A 42 -24.59 4.51 -3.05
CA GLU A 42 -26.04 4.42 -3.31
C GLU A 42 -26.41 3.32 -4.31
N SER A 43 -25.49 2.96 -5.19
CA SER A 43 -25.66 1.94 -6.23
C SER A 43 -24.54 0.91 -6.13
N ASP A 44 -24.76 -0.27 -6.73
CA ASP A 44 -23.69 -1.24 -6.90
C ASP A 44 -22.56 -0.60 -7.73
N PHE A 45 -21.34 -0.69 -7.24
CA PHE A 45 -20.17 -0.13 -7.90
C PHE A 45 -19.25 -1.26 -8.36
N ARG A 46 -19.02 -1.36 -9.67
CA ARG A 46 -18.35 -2.52 -10.27
C ARG A 46 -17.10 -2.15 -11.06
N PHE A 47 -16.11 -3.01 -10.92
CA PHE A 47 -14.84 -2.94 -11.64
C PHE A 47 -14.53 -4.29 -12.29
N GLU A 48 -14.34 -4.30 -13.61
CA GLU A 48 -13.86 -5.46 -14.35
C GLU A 48 -12.33 -5.34 -14.49
N ASP A 49 -11.61 -6.29 -13.89
CA ASP A 49 -10.15 -6.28 -13.89
C ASP A 49 -9.58 -6.78 -15.24
N PRO A 50 -8.26 -6.66 -15.50
CA PRO A 50 -7.69 -7.00 -16.80
C PRO A 50 -7.71 -8.51 -17.09
N ASN A 51 -8.02 -9.35 -16.10
CA ASN A 51 -8.20 -10.79 -16.26
C ASN A 51 -9.68 -11.18 -16.47
N GLY A 52 -10.58 -10.20 -16.55
CA GLY A 52 -12.02 -10.42 -16.71
C GLY A 52 -12.75 -10.80 -15.41
N LEU A 53 -12.12 -10.61 -14.24
CA LEU A 53 -12.81 -10.82 -12.97
C LEU A 53 -13.62 -9.57 -12.61
N LEU A 54 -14.88 -9.79 -12.26
CA LEU A 54 -15.76 -8.73 -11.77
C LEU A 54 -15.60 -8.54 -10.26
N TRP A 55 -15.34 -7.31 -9.85
CA TRP A 55 -15.27 -6.85 -8.46
C TRP A 55 -16.49 -5.99 -8.21
N VAL A 56 -17.28 -6.32 -7.18
CA VAL A 56 -18.56 -5.65 -6.90
C VAL A 56 -18.55 -5.13 -5.48
N THR A 57 -18.82 -3.85 -5.31
CA THR A 57 -19.18 -3.27 -4.01
C THR A 57 -20.69 -3.02 -4.00
N PRO A 58 -21.47 -3.72 -3.16
CA PRO A 58 -22.92 -3.59 -3.15
C PRO A 58 -23.41 -2.23 -2.65
N SER A 59 -24.54 -1.77 -3.17
CA SER A 59 -25.27 -0.59 -2.68
C SER A 59 -25.42 -0.61 -1.16
N GLY A 60 -25.28 0.56 -0.55
CA GLY A 60 -25.34 0.76 0.89
C GLY A 60 -24.05 0.43 1.65
N THR A 61 -23.00 -0.07 0.97
CA THR A 61 -21.69 -0.27 1.58
C THR A 61 -21.13 1.06 2.07
N GLN A 62 -20.74 1.11 3.34
CA GLN A 62 -20.01 2.22 3.93
C GLN A 62 -18.51 1.97 3.73
N ILE A 63 -17.79 2.98 3.24
CA ILE A 63 -16.35 2.96 3.03
C ILE A 63 -15.74 4.16 3.74
N ASP A 64 -14.48 4.06 4.14
CA ASP A 64 -13.74 5.15 4.77
C ASP A 64 -12.64 5.73 3.86
N GLY A 65 -12.65 5.32 2.58
CA GLY A 65 -11.69 5.74 1.57
C GLY A 65 -10.38 4.97 1.76
N ALA A 66 -9.36 5.29 0.95
CA ALA A 66 -8.09 4.58 1.02
C ALA A 66 -7.56 4.55 2.46
N SER A 67 -7.67 3.38 3.11
CA SER A 67 -7.24 3.13 4.48
C SER A 67 -5.71 3.11 4.50
N ILE A 68 -5.15 4.30 4.43
CA ILE A 68 -3.72 4.59 4.44
C ILE A 68 -3.46 5.33 5.74
N PRO A 69 -2.47 4.93 6.56
CA PRO A 69 -2.09 5.68 7.75
C PRO A 69 -1.85 7.17 7.42
N GLN A 70 -2.37 8.07 8.26
CA GLN A 70 -2.40 9.51 7.97
C GLN A 70 -1.03 10.11 7.66
N PHE A 71 0.03 9.60 8.28
CA PHE A 71 1.40 10.05 8.00
C PHE A 71 1.85 9.80 6.55
N PHE A 72 1.24 8.86 5.83
CA PHE A 72 1.49 8.66 4.40
C PHE A 72 0.62 9.54 3.48
N TRP A 73 -0.40 10.25 4.00
CA TRP A 73 -1.24 11.15 3.18
C TRP A 73 -0.44 12.32 2.59
N SER A 74 0.64 12.72 3.26
CA SER A 74 1.61 13.70 2.77
C SER A 74 2.27 13.32 1.44
N ILE A 75 2.41 12.02 1.20
CA ILE A 75 3.08 11.43 0.04
C ILE A 75 2.05 11.01 -1.01
N ILE A 76 0.90 10.51 -0.55
CA ILE A 76 -0.08 9.80 -1.36
C ILE A 76 -1.35 10.63 -1.64
N GLY A 77 -1.73 11.56 -0.77
CA GLY A 77 -3.03 12.24 -0.79
C GLY A 77 -4.02 11.66 0.22
N GLY A 78 -5.10 12.41 0.50
CA GLY A 78 -6.13 12.06 1.48
C GLY A 78 -7.02 10.88 1.06
N PRO A 79 -7.85 10.34 1.95
CA PRO A 79 -8.57 9.07 1.73
C PRO A 79 -9.66 9.14 0.65
N PHE A 80 -10.21 10.33 0.39
CA PHE A 80 -11.26 10.58 -0.62
C PHE A 80 -10.80 11.55 -1.73
N GLU A 81 -9.50 11.69 -1.94
CA GLU A 81 -8.95 12.64 -2.90
C GLU A 81 -8.58 11.99 -4.24
N GLY A 82 -8.68 12.77 -5.32
CA GLY A 82 -8.14 12.40 -6.62
C GLY A 82 -8.81 11.19 -7.27
N LYS A 83 -8.15 10.67 -8.31
CA LYS A 83 -8.73 9.64 -9.19
C LYS A 83 -8.70 8.22 -8.61
N TYR A 84 -8.02 7.99 -7.49
CA TYR A 84 -7.95 6.65 -6.87
C TYR A 84 -9.15 6.31 -5.99
N ILE A 85 -10.08 7.26 -5.76
CA ILE A 85 -11.30 7.02 -4.96
C ILE A 85 -12.13 5.85 -5.51
N HIS A 86 -12.22 5.70 -6.83
CA HIS A 86 -12.90 4.58 -7.46
C HIS A 86 -12.25 3.24 -7.05
N ALA A 87 -10.92 3.18 -7.11
CA ALA A 87 -10.18 1.98 -6.70
C ALA A 87 -10.32 1.70 -5.20
N SER A 88 -10.35 2.73 -4.34
CA SER A 88 -10.48 2.55 -2.89
C SER A 88 -11.83 2.00 -2.47
N VAL A 89 -12.93 2.35 -3.18
CA VAL A 89 -14.27 1.79 -2.90
C VAL A 89 -14.26 0.27 -2.97
N ILE A 90 -13.70 -0.28 -4.06
CA ILE A 90 -13.55 -1.72 -4.25
C ILE A 90 -12.61 -2.30 -3.20
N HIS A 91 -11.45 -1.67 -3.00
CA HIS A 91 -10.43 -2.13 -2.05
C HIS A 91 -10.96 -2.24 -0.61
N ASP A 92 -11.64 -1.21 -0.10
CA ASP A 92 -12.21 -1.17 1.25
C ASP A 92 -13.23 -2.29 1.47
N HIS A 93 -14.10 -2.51 0.48
CA HIS A 93 -15.09 -3.59 0.54
C HIS A 93 -14.40 -4.95 0.69
N TYR A 94 -13.44 -5.27 -0.18
CA TYR A 94 -12.77 -6.57 -0.17
C TYR A 94 -11.79 -6.74 1.01
N CYS A 95 -11.22 -5.66 1.55
CA CYS A 95 -10.49 -5.70 2.83
C CYS A 95 -11.40 -6.04 4.02
N ARG A 96 -12.66 -5.60 3.99
CA ARG A 96 -13.64 -5.89 5.03
C ARG A 96 -14.21 -7.31 4.91
N THR A 97 -14.71 -7.67 3.74
CA THR A 97 -15.40 -8.95 3.51
C THR A 97 -14.42 -10.12 3.40
N LYS A 98 -13.18 -9.84 2.95
CA LYS A 98 -12.11 -10.84 2.77
C LYS A 98 -12.55 -12.01 1.88
N GLU A 99 -13.44 -11.74 0.92
CA GLU A 99 -13.95 -12.73 -0.05
C GLU A 99 -12.88 -13.20 -1.05
N ARG A 100 -11.85 -12.37 -1.25
CA ARG A 100 -10.68 -12.66 -2.08
C ARG A 100 -9.42 -12.54 -1.24
N THR A 101 -8.29 -13.03 -1.75
CA THR A 101 -7.02 -12.96 -1.02
C THR A 101 -6.57 -11.50 -0.86
N ALA A 102 -5.77 -11.22 0.17
CA ALA A 102 -5.18 -9.89 0.34
C ALA A 102 -4.34 -9.50 -0.89
N HIS A 103 -3.58 -10.44 -1.43
CA HIS A 103 -2.79 -10.26 -2.65
C HIS A 103 -3.67 -9.76 -3.82
N ASP A 104 -4.76 -10.46 -4.13
CA ASP A 104 -5.61 -10.09 -5.26
C ASP A 104 -6.34 -8.77 -4.99
N THR A 105 -6.71 -8.52 -3.73
CA THR A 105 -7.37 -7.28 -3.32
C THR A 105 -6.45 -6.06 -3.48
N HIS A 106 -5.18 -6.16 -3.05
CA HIS A 106 -4.20 -5.08 -3.21
C HIS A 106 -3.76 -4.90 -4.67
N ARG A 107 -3.65 -5.98 -5.44
CA ARG A 107 -3.37 -5.90 -6.88
C ARG A 107 -4.54 -5.27 -7.64
N ASN A 108 -5.79 -5.60 -7.27
CA ASN A 108 -6.97 -4.98 -7.87
C ASN A 108 -7.03 -3.47 -7.60
N PHE A 109 -6.58 -3.03 -6.43
CA PHE A 109 -6.42 -1.61 -6.13
C PHE A 109 -5.44 -0.92 -7.11
N TYR A 110 -4.30 -1.55 -7.42
CA TYR A 110 -3.38 -1.05 -8.45
C TYR A 110 -4.06 -0.94 -9.83
N TYR A 111 -4.77 -1.98 -10.25
CA TYR A 111 -5.51 -2.00 -11.51
C TYR A 111 -6.56 -0.90 -11.60
N GLY A 112 -7.39 -0.74 -10.56
CA GLY A 112 -8.38 0.33 -10.50
C GLY A 112 -7.76 1.73 -10.56
N MET A 113 -6.61 1.94 -9.93
CA MET A 113 -5.88 3.22 -10.01
C MET A 113 -5.37 3.50 -11.42
N MET A 114 -4.75 2.51 -12.07
CA MET A 114 -4.27 2.65 -13.44
C MET A 114 -5.42 2.86 -14.43
N ALA A 115 -6.54 2.14 -14.27
CA ALA A 115 -7.76 2.33 -15.06
C ALA A 115 -8.45 3.69 -14.82
N SER A 116 -8.11 4.38 -13.74
CA SER A 116 -8.58 5.74 -13.42
C SER A 116 -7.53 6.81 -13.75
N ASP A 117 -6.54 6.52 -14.60
CA ASP A 117 -5.48 7.46 -14.99
C ASP A 117 -4.71 8.09 -13.80
N VAL A 118 -4.53 7.33 -12.71
CA VAL A 118 -3.62 7.72 -11.64
C VAL A 118 -2.19 7.59 -12.17
N PRO A 119 -1.30 8.59 -11.97
CA PRO A 119 0.08 8.49 -12.43
C PRO A 119 0.77 7.21 -11.94
N LYS A 120 1.49 6.52 -12.83
CA LYS A 120 2.09 5.20 -12.55
C LYS A 120 2.91 5.19 -11.26
N TRP A 121 3.77 6.19 -11.05
CA TRP A 121 4.59 6.30 -9.84
C TRP A 121 3.74 6.28 -8.56
N LYS A 122 2.57 6.94 -8.60
CA LYS A 122 1.65 7.06 -7.48
C LYS A 122 0.89 5.74 -7.26
N ALA A 123 0.37 5.14 -8.33
CA ALA A 123 -0.29 3.84 -8.25
C ALA A 123 0.66 2.74 -7.74
N SER A 124 1.91 2.71 -8.22
CA SER A 124 2.95 1.79 -7.76
C SER A 124 3.29 1.99 -6.28
N LEU A 125 3.44 3.24 -5.84
CA LEU A 125 3.71 3.55 -4.44
C LEU A 125 2.56 3.10 -3.54
N MET A 126 1.32 3.42 -3.91
CA MET A 126 0.12 3.06 -3.15
C MET A 126 -0.03 1.55 -3.05
N HIS A 127 0.18 0.82 -4.16
CA HIS A 127 0.17 -0.63 -4.17
C HIS A 127 1.26 -1.23 -3.27
N TRP A 128 2.49 -0.70 -3.37
CA TRP A 128 3.59 -1.11 -2.50
C TRP A 128 3.26 -0.88 -1.01
N ALA A 129 2.70 0.28 -0.67
CA ALA A 129 2.38 0.67 0.70
C ALA A 129 1.28 -0.21 1.31
N VAL A 130 0.16 -0.44 0.59
CA VAL A 130 -0.92 -1.31 1.11
C VAL A 130 -0.47 -2.76 1.23
N SER A 131 0.36 -3.26 0.31
CA SER A 131 0.92 -4.62 0.38
C SER A 131 1.95 -4.77 1.51
N THR A 132 2.65 -3.69 1.87
CA THR A 132 3.65 -3.70 2.95
C THR A 132 2.99 -3.56 4.33
N PHE A 133 2.13 -2.54 4.50
CA PHE A 133 1.63 -2.10 5.81
C PHE A 133 0.14 -2.36 6.04
N GLY A 134 -0.62 -2.66 4.98
CA GLY A 134 -2.07 -2.88 5.06
C GLY A 134 -2.45 -4.21 5.73
N PRO A 135 -3.76 -4.46 5.89
CA PRO A 135 -4.26 -5.74 6.39
C PRO A 135 -3.85 -6.87 5.44
N SER A 136 -3.42 -8.02 5.98
CA SER A 136 -3.06 -9.19 5.17
C SER A 136 -3.77 -10.44 5.67
N TRP A 137 -4.21 -11.28 4.74
CA TRP A 137 -4.89 -12.54 5.02
C TRP A 137 -4.77 -13.50 3.84
N LYS A 138 -4.93 -14.78 4.14
CA LYS A 138 -4.98 -15.88 3.18
C LYS A 138 -6.31 -16.62 3.26
N LEU A 139 -6.71 -17.21 2.15
CA LEU A 139 -7.87 -18.08 2.06
C LEU A 139 -7.39 -19.53 1.98
N GLU A 140 -7.67 -20.31 3.02
CA GLU A 140 -7.23 -21.70 3.12
C GLU A 140 -8.44 -22.64 3.09
N LYS A 141 -8.37 -23.69 2.26
CA LYS A 141 -9.34 -24.78 2.31
C LYS A 141 -9.00 -25.71 3.46
N ARG A 142 -9.86 -25.76 4.47
CA ARG A 142 -9.71 -26.66 5.62
C ARG A 142 -10.90 -27.59 5.74
N VAL A 143 -10.64 -28.80 6.24
CA VAL A 143 -11.68 -29.76 6.60
C VAL A 143 -12.14 -29.43 8.01
N VAL A 144 -13.43 -29.12 8.16
CA VAL A 144 -14.05 -28.81 9.46
C VAL A 144 -15.15 -29.84 9.72
N MET A 145 -15.23 -30.32 10.96
CA MET A 145 -16.32 -31.22 11.37
C MET A 145 -17.58 -30.40 11.62
N LYS A 146 -18.65 -30.63 10.85
CA LYS A 146 -19.98 -30.04 11.10
C LYS A 146 -20.88 -31.08 11.75
N GLN A 147 -21.69 -30.65 12.71
CA GLN A 147 -22.75 -31.50 13.25
C GLN A 147 -23.97 -31.42 12.33
N LYS A 148 -24.39 -32.58 11.82
CA LYS A 148 -25.67 -32.73 11.12
C LYS A 148 -26.62 -33.47 12.04
N CYS A 149 -27.65 -32.79 12.51
CA CYS A 149 -28.66 -33.35 13.39
C CYS A 149 -29.93 -33.65 12.60
N SER A 150 -30.47 -34.86 12.79
CA SER A 150 -31.78 -35.26 12.28
C SER A 150 -32.73 -35.44 13.45
N VAL A 151 -33.92 -34.83 13.36
CA VAL A 151 -35.01 -35.04 14.31
C VAL A 151 -35.72 -36.34 13.93
N LYS A 152 -35.77 -37.31 14.85
CA LYS A 152 -36.68 -38.45 14.75
C LYS A 152 -37.79 -38.30 15.80
N ASP A 153 -38.99 -38.76 15.45
CA ASP A 153 -40.24 -38.60 16.20
C ASP A 153 -40.05 -38.62 17.72
N SER A 154 -40.52 -37.54 18.37
CA SER A 154 -40.58 -37.34 19.81
C SER A 154 -39.22 -37.40 20.54
N ASN A 155 -38.56 -36.23 20.61
CA ASN A 155 -37.47 -35.86 21.53
C ASN A 155 -36.09 -36.52 21.40
N VAL A 156 -35.76 -37.18 20.29
CA VAL A 156 -34.36 -37.65 20.04
C VAL A 156 -33.74 -36.97 18.81
N ASN A 157 -32.84 -36.03 19.06
CA ASN A 157 -31.96 -35.47 18.03
C ASN A 157 -30.74 -36.37 17.87
N THR A 158 -30.63 -37.09 16.75
CA THR A 158 -29.39 -37.81 16.41
C THR A 158 -28.48 -36.87 15.65
N CYS A 159 -27.37 -36.46 16.26
CA CYS A 159 -26.35 -35.62 15.62
C CYS A 159 -25.15 -36.47 15.22
N SER A 160 -24.69 -36.33 13.98
CA SER A 160 -23.46 -36.96 13.48
C SER A 160 -22.48 -35.90 13.00
N SER A 161 -21.20 -36.08 13.33
CA SER A 161 -20.12 -35.22 12.83
C SER A 161 -19.76 -35.64 11.40
N VAL A 162 -19.93 -34.73 10.46
CA VAL A 162 -19.65 -34.95 9.03
C VAL A 162 -18.51 -34.01 8.60
N PRO A 163 -17.47 -34.50 7.89
CA PRO A 163 -16.45 -33.64 7.33
C PRO A 163 -17.01 -32.72 6.25
N SER A 164 -16.67 -31.43 6.32
CA SER A 164 -17.04 -30.42 5.32
C SER A 164 -15.82 -29.57 4.99
N VAL A 165 -15.48 -29.47 3.71
CA VAL A 165 -14.43 -28.56 3.24
C VAL A 165 -14.99 -27.14 3.26
N GLN A 166 -14.32 -26.25 3.99
CA GLN A 166 -14.66 -24.83 4.07
C GLN A 166 -13.44 -23.99 3.75
N THR A 167 -13.64 -22.89 3.03
CA THR A 167 -12.64 -21.85 2.90
C THR A 167 -12.68 -21.02 4.17
N ILE A 168 -11.56 -20.97 4.88
CA ILE A 168 -11.42 -20.11 6.06
C ILE A 168 -10.45 -18.98 5.74
N THR A 169 -10.68 -17.84 6.40
CA THR A 169 -9.80 -16.67 6.33
C THR A 169 -8.78 -16.75 7.45
N VAL A 170 -7.49 -16.76 7.09
CA VAL A 170 -6.37 -16.74 8.02
C VAL A 170 -5.74 -15.36 7.98
N ILE A 171 -5.88 -14.59 9.07
CA ILE A 171 -5.32 -13.24 9.18
C ILE A 171 -3.83 -13.33 9.51
N GLU A 172 -3.01 -12.59 8.77
CA GLU A 172 -1.59 -12.44 9.07
C GLU A 172 -1.38 -11.24 10.00
N PRO A 173 -0.42 -11.30 10.95
CA PRO A 173 -0.20 -10.20 11.89
C PRO A 173 0.10 -8.89 11.16
N PRO A 174 -0.41 -7.75 11.62
CA PRO A 174 -0.07 -6.45 11.05
C PRO A 174 1.38 -6.06 11.42
N VAL A 175 1.92 -5.09 10.68
CA VAL A 175 3.15 -4.38 11.11
C VAL A 175 2.78 -3.47 12.27
N ASP A 176 3.55 -3.49 13.36
CA ASP A 176 3.31 -2.63 14.53
C ASP A 176 3.82 -1.21 14.30
N LEU A 177 3.00 -0.40 13.64
CA LEU A 177 3.27 1.03 13.40
C LEU A 177 3.01 1.90 14.65
N THR A 178 2.64 1.31 15.79
CA THR A 178 2.56 2.03 17.07
C THR A 178 3.91 2.11 17.76
N ASN A 179 4.85 1.25 17.36
CA ASN A 179 6.24 1.35 17.79
C ASN A 179 6.91 2.54 17.07
N PRO A 180 7.44 3.53 17.81
CA PRO A 180 8.01 4.74 17.24
C PRO A 180 9.26 4.49 16.36
N GLU A 181 10.07 3.49 16.68
CA GLU A 181 11.24 3.11 15.87
C GLU A 181 10.80 2.50 14.53
N ILE A 182 9.83 1.58 14.55
CA ILE A 182 9.28 0.96 13.34
C ILE A 182 8.60 2.02 12.47
N LEU A 183 7.83 2.92 13.09
CA LEU A 183 7.15 4.01 12.41
C LEU A 183 8.16 4.94 11.70
N ALA A 184 9.22 5.33 12.40
CA ALA A 184 10.29 6.18 11.85
C ALA A 184 10.96 5.55 10.62
N LEU A 185 11.29 4.26 10.71
CA LEU A 185 11.88 3.52 9.60
C LEU A 185 10.89 3.34 8.43
N ALA A 186 9.62 3.05 8.72
CA ALA A 186 8.57 2.90 7.72
C ALA A 186 8.34 4.20 6.94
N ILE A 187 8.29 5.35 7.62
CA ILE A 187 8.16 6.67 6.99
C ILE A 187 9.39 6.98 6.12
N SER A 188 10.59 6.82 6.68
CA SER A 188 11.83 7.09 5.98
C SER A 188 11.99 6.23 4.71
N LYS A 189 11.63 4.95 4.82
CA LYS A 189 11.63 4.01 3.70
C LYS A 189 10.60 4.38 2.65
N THR A 190 9.37 4.63 3.07
CA THR A 190 8.28 4.99 2.14
C THR A 190 8.59 6.28 1.39
N ASN A 191 9.19 7.25 2.06
CA ASN A 191 9.66 8.48 1.43
C ASN A 191 10.75 8.19 0.38
N ALA A 192 11.75 7.38 0.69
CA ALA A 192 12.79 7.00 -0.29
C ALA A 192 12.20 6.27 -1.52
N VAL A 193 11.24 5.35 -1.32
CA VAL A 193 10.51 4.67 -2.41
C VAL A 193 9.72 5.67 -3.24
N ALA A 194 8.98 6.58 -2.59
CA ALA A 194 8.20 7.61 -3.26
C ALA A 194 9.06 8.54 -4.11
N ARG A 195 10.19 9.01 -3.58
CA ARG A 195 11.15 9.86 -4.33
C ARG A 195 11.75 9.11 -5.52
N THR A 196 12.07 7.82 -5.36
CA THR A 196 12.63 6.98 -6.44
C THR A 196 11.61 6.74 -7.56
N LEU A 197 10.37 6.41 -7.20
CA LEU A 197 9.26 6.28 -8.15
C LEU A 197 8.98 7.60 -8.86
N LEU A 198 8.93 8.71 -8.12
CA LEU A 198 8.65 10.04 -8.68
C LEU A 198 9.75 10.47 -9.67
N THR A 199 11.02 10.32 -9.29
CA THR A 199 12.18 10.69 -10.13
C THR A 199 12.26 9.84 -11.40
N SER A 200 11.90 8.56 -11.30
CA SER A 200 11.95 7.63 -12.44
C SER A 200 10.67 7.58 -13.26
N GLU A 201 9.63 8.36 -12.90
CA GLU A 201 8.28 8.29 -13.46
C GLU A 201 7.65 6.87 -13.36
N GLY A 202 7.96 6.15 -12.28
CA GLY A 202 7.44 4.80 -12.03
C GLY A 202 8.18 3.71 -12.81
N ARG A 203 9.43 3.94 -13.21
CA ARG A 203 10.31 2.91 -13.80
C ARG A 203 11.12 2.15 -12.75
N LEU A 204 11.55 2.83 -11.70
CA LEU A 204 12.33 2.27 -10.59
C LEU A 204 11.57 2.44 -9.28
N LEU A 205 11.49 1.36 -8.51
CA LEU A 205 10.77 1.28 -7.26
C LEU A 205 11.63 1.74 -6.09
N ASP A 206 12.83 1.18 -5.99
CA ASP A 206 13.65 1.27 -4.78
C ASP A 206 15.13 1.12 -5.14
N VAL A 207 16.00 1.46 -4.19
CA VAL A 207 17.44 1.24 -4.25
C VAL A 207 17.84 0.44 -3.01
N SER A 208 18.22 -0.82 -3.21
CA SER A 208 18.70 -1.70 -2.15
C SER A 208 20.24 -1.77 -2.14
N SER A 209 20.80 -2.50 -1.18
CA SER A 209 22.22 -2.83 -1.16
C SER A 209 22.70 -3.66 -2.36
N SER A 210 21.78 -4.36 -3.02
CA SER A 210 22.06 -5.14 -4.23
C SER A 210 21.87 -4.34 -5.53
N GLY A 211 21.45 -3.08 -5.44
CA GLY A 211 21.24 -2.19 -6.59
C GLY A 211 19.81 -1.67 -6.74
N GLN A 212 19.51 -1.13 -7.92
CA GLN A 212 18.20 -0.57 -8.24
C GLN A 212 17.17 -1.69 -8.46
N VAL A 213 15.94 -1.46 -8.01
CA VAL A 213 14.80 -2.37 -8.14
C VAL A 213 13.83 -1.78 -9.16
N ASN A 214 13.51 -2.53 -10.22
CA ASN A 214 12.55 -2.09 -11.24
C ASN A 214 11.12 -2.04 -10.67
N ALA A 215 10.31 -1.09 -11.13
CA ALA A 215 8.89 -0.95 -10.75
C ALA A 215 7.97 -1.78 -11.66
N THR A 216 8.24 -3.08 -11.77
CA THR A 216 7.29 -4.04 -12.35
C THR A 216 6.30 -4.52 -11.30
N LEU A 217 5.11 -4.98 -11.69
CA LEU A 217 4.11 -5.45 -10.74
C LEU A 217 4.65 -6.56 -9.81
N THR A 218 5.34 -7.56 -10.38
CA THR A 218 5.97 -8.65 -9.62
C THR A 218 7.09 -8.15 -8.70
N SER A 219 7.92 -7.20 -9.16
CA SER A 219 8.96 -6.61 -8.32
C SER A 219 8.39 -5.81 -7.16
N ILE A 220 7.31 -5.06 -7.38
CA ILE A 220 6.60 -4.31 -6.34
C ILE A 220 6.08 -5.24 -5.25
N GLU A 221 5.41 -6.32 -5.63
CA GLU A 221 4.82 -7.27 -4.68
C GLU A 221 5.88 -8.05 -3.92
N SER A 222 6.94 -8.51 -4.60
CA SER A 222 8.06 -9.20 -3.96
C SER A 222 8.79 -8.29 -2.97
N ASN A 223 9.03 -7.03 -3.37
CA ASN A 223 9.66 -6.03 -2.53
C ASN A 223 8.80 -5.67 -1.32
N ALA A 224 7.48 -5.45 -1.51
CA ALA A 224 6.54 -5.21 -0.42
C ALA A 224 6.45 -6.38 0.58
N ALA A 225 6.41 -7.62 0.08
CA ALA A 225 6.41 -8.81 0.93
C ALA A 225 7.71 -8.95 1.74
N ASN A 226 8.86 -8.60 1.16
CA ASN A 226 10.14 -8.59 1.86
C ASN A 226 10.19 -7.52 2.96
N TYR A 227 9.72 -6.30 2.67
CA TYR A 227 9.65 -5.23 3.67
C TYR A 227 8.64 -5.53 4.76
N ARG A 228 7.47 -6.10 4.44
CA ARG A 228 6.50 -6.52 5.46
C ARG A 228 7.13 -7.48 6.47
N LYS A 229 7.84 -8.50 5.98
CA LYS A 229 8.57 -9.45 6.86
C LYS A 229 9.65 -8.74 7.68
N LEU A 230 10.37 -7.79 7.08
CA LEU A 230 11.41 -7.02 7.78
C LEU A 230 10.80 -6.15 8.90
N PHE A 231 9.71 -5.43 8.64
CA PHE A 231 9.01 -4.60 9.63
C PHE A 231 8.24 -5.41 10.68
N GLN A 232 7.91 -6.68 10.41
CA GLN A 232 7.40 -7.62 11.41
C GLN A 232 8.51 -8.27 12.24
N SER A 233 9.78 -8.17 11.82
CA SER A 233 10.91 -8.73 12.57
C SER A 233 11.07 -7.98 13.89
N GLN A 234 11.18 -8.72 15.00
CA GLN A 234 11.52 -8.15 16.30
C GLN A 234 12.94 -7.52 16.34
N ASN A 235 13.75 -7.81 15.32
CA ASN A 235 15.16 -7.46 15.23
C ASN A 235 15.48 -6.47 14.10
N ILE A 236 14.49 -5.74 13.56
CA ILE A 236 14.70 -4.77 12.47
C ILE A 236 15.85 -3.79 12.72
N LEU A 237 16.08 -3.40 13.98
CA LEU A 237 17.19 -2.51 14.38
C LEU A 237 18.59 -3.13 14.19
N SER A 238 18.68 -4.46 14.14
CA SER A 238 19.90 -5.20 13.83
C SER A 238 20.02 -5.58 12.35
N GLU A 239 18.94 -5.41 11.59
CA GLU A 239 18.82 -5.72 10.17
C GLU A 239 18.65 -4.46 9.32
N THR A 240 19.18 -3.33 9.81
CA THR A 240 19.02 -2.00 9.21
C THR A 240 19.71 -1.88 7.86
N ASP A 241 20.70 -2.71 7.58
CA ASP A 241 21.36 -2.85 6.28
C ASP A 241 20.40 -3.33 5.18
N ARG A 242 19.36 -4.09 5.55
CA ARG A 242 18.32 -4.59 4.64
C ARG A 242 17.32 -3.51 4.22
N LEU A 243 17.32 -2.34 4.87
CA LEU A 243 16.41 -1.24 4.53
C LEU A 243 16.81 -0.51 3.24
N GLY A 244 18.03 -0.70 2.77
CA GLY A 244 18.53 -0.05 1.57
C GLY A 244 18.58 1.48 1.73
N LEU A 245 18.22 2.18 0.66
CA LEU A 245 18.17 3.65 0.63
C LEU A 245 17.02 4.20 1.48
N LEU A 246 17.32 5.24 2.26
CA LEU A 246 16.41 5.93 3.15
C LEU A 246 16.46 7.45 2.93
N SER A 247 15.38 8.15 3.31
CA SER A 247 15.26 9.61 3.14
C SER A 247 14.44 10.22 4.27
N GLN A 248 14.96 11.28 4.89
CA GLN A 248 14.24 12.01 5.93
C GLN A 248 13.04 12.75 5.32
N THR A 249 12.00 12.93 6.13
CA THR A 249 10.85 13.80 5.86
C THR A 249 11.00 15.09 6.68
N ASP A 250 10.89 16.26 6.05
CA ASP A 250 11.02 17.53 6.77
C ASP A 250 9.71 17.95 7.48
N LYS A 251 9.86 18.61 8.64
CA LYS A 251 8.79 19.05 9.56
C LYS A 251 7.74 19.95 8.89
N SER A 252 8.09 20.63 7.80
CA SER A 252 7.23 21.60 7.09
C SER A 252 6.67 21.09 5.77
N SER A 253 7.11 19.92 5.30
CA SER A 253 6.83 19.42 3.95
C SER A 253 6.20 18.03 3.94
N LEU A 254 5.42 17.72 4.99
CA LEU A 254 4.37 16.70 5.00
C LEU A 254 3.23 16.98 3.98
N VAL A 255 3.50 17.75 2.92
CA VAL A 255 2.47 18.20 1.97
C VAL A 255 2.83 17.80 0.54
N HIS A 256 4.11 17.65 0.16
CA HIS A 256 4.48 17.22 -1.19
C HIS A 256 5.85 16.52 -1.24
N THR A 257 5.87 15.22 -1.52
CA THR A 257 7.10 14.50 -1.89
C THR A 257 7.72 15.11 -3.14
N GLN A 258 9.03 15.36 -3.10
CA GLN A 258 9.81 15.92 -4.20
C GLN A 258 10.71 14.84 -4.81
N PRO A 259 11.06 14.91 -6.10
CA PRO A 259 12.04 14.00 -6.68
C PRO A 259 13.41 14.09 -5.98
N TRP A 260 14.29 13.15 -6.27
CA TRP A 260 15.69 13.23 -5.88
C TRP A 260 16.33 14.49 -6.50
N GLU A 261 17.31 15.05 -5.82
CA GLU A 261 17.97 16.28 -6.26
C GLU A 261 18.62 16.07 -7.63
N GLY A 262 18.49 17.04 -8.53
CA GLY A 262 18.97 16.92 -9.91
C GLY A 262 18.19 15.96 -10.80
N ASN A 263 17.08 15.38 -10.32
CA ASN A 263 16.38 14.25 -10.96
C ASN A 263 17.27 13.00 -11.12
N ASP A 264 18.29 12.86 -10.27
CA ASP A 264 19.21 11.73 -10.30
C ASP A 264 18.97 10.81 -9.11
N ILE A 265 18.82 9.51 -9.40
CA ILE A 265 18.58 8.51 -8.36
C ILE A 265 19.90 8.18 -7.66
N PRO A 266 19.95 8.28 -6.31
CA PRO A 266 21.19 8.05 -5.57
C PRO A 266 21.78 6.65 -5.78
N ASN A 267 23.10 6.58 -5.90
CA ASN A 267 23.84 5.32 -5.89
C ASN A 267 24.05 4.86 -4.44
N PHE A 268 23.55 3.68 -4.08
CA PHE A 268 23.67 3.12 -2.73
C PHE A 268 25.12 3.09 -2.20
N ALA A 269 26.10 2.85 -3.07
CA ALA A 269 27.51 2.78 -2.69
C ALA A 269 28.06 4.14 -2.22
N GLU A 270 27.56 5.24 -2.79
CA GLU A 270 28.04 6.61 -2.54
C GLU A 270 27.28 7.31 -1.40
N VAL A 271 26.14 6.75 -1.01
CA VAL A 271 25.30 7.27 0.07
C VAL A 271 25.95 7.05 1.44
N GLY A 272 26.01 8.11 2.24
CA GLY A 272 26.59 8.08 3.58
C GLY A 272 25.76 7.29 4.60
N VAL A 273 26.44 6.72 5.59
CA VAL A 273 25.82 6.09 6.75
C VAL A 273 25.40 7.17 7.76
N LEU A 274 24.17 7.09 8.26
CA LEU A 274 23.68 8.01 9.28
C LEU A 274 24.43 7.78 10.61
N THR A 275 25.07 8.82 11.16
CA THR A 275 25.85 8.74 12.41
C THR A 275 25.47 9.88 13.36
N LEU A 276 25.83 9.80 14.64
CA LEU A 276 25.58 10.86 15.64
C LEU A 276 26.22 12.22 15.28
N LYS A 277 27.16 12.26 14.32
CA LYS A 277 27.82 13.49 13.83
C LYS A 277 27.15 14.08 12.58
N PHE A 278 26.00 13.55 12.16
CA PHE A 278 25.28 14.04 10.99
C PHE A 278 24.64 15.40 11.33
N ASN A 279 25.16 16.47 10.73
CA ASN A 279 24.80 17.86 11.07
C ASN A 279 23.33 18.18 10.74
N ASP A 280 22.57 18.69 11.73
CA ASP A 280 21.11 18.96 11.71
C ASP A 280 20.58 19.92 10.61
N ILE A 281 21.46 20.64 9.90
CA ILE A 281 21.05 21.76 9.02
C ILE A 281 21.22 21.45 7.52
N LYS A 282 22.11 20.53 7.12
CA LYS A 282 22.35 20.17 5.70
C LYS A 282 21.69 18.85 5.24
N ALA A 283 21.12 18.09 6.16
CA ALA A 283 20.77 16.67 5.99
C ALA A 283 19.33 16.38 5.55
N LYS A 284 18.41 17.34 5.66
CA LYS A 284 16.95 17.10 5.63
C LYS A 284 16.38 16.55 4.30
N ARG A 285 17.17 16.53 3.22
CA ARG A 285 16.79 16.01 1.90
C ARG A 285 17.77 15.00 1.33
N LEU A 286 18.84 14.69 2.06
CA LEU A 286 19.90 13.84 1.55
C LEU A 286 19.52 12.37 1.70
N PRO A 287 19.79 11.54 0.68
CA PRO A 287 19.74 10.10 0.86
C PRO A 287 20.72 9.67 1.94
N PHE A 288 20.33 8.67 2.74
CA PHE A 288 21.22 8.02 3.69
C PHE A 288 20.96 6.52 3.73
N LYS A 289 21.88 5.77 4.34
CA LYS A 289 21.71 4.36 4.69
C LYS A 289 21.98 4.16 6.17
N LEU A 290 21.50 3.06 6.71
CA LEU A 290 21.75 2.65 8.08
C LEU A 290 22.67 1.43 8.10
N ASP A 291 23.45 1.33 9.17
CA ASP A 291 24.20 0.14 9.55
C ASP A 291 23.76 -0.34 10.94
N SER A 292 24.34 -1.44 11.41
CA SER A 292 24.04 -2.02 12.73
C SER A 292 24.37 -1.09 13.90
N GLY A 293 25.24 -0.08 13.69
CA GLY A 293 25.61 0.92 14.71
C GLY A 293 24.69 2.15 14.73
N SER A 294 23.81 2.30 13.75
CA SER A 294 23.00 3.51 13.55
C SER A 294 21.78 3.60 14.49
N ARG A 295 21.55 2.62 15.37
CA ARG A 295 20.36 2.51 16.24
C ARG A 295 20.08 3.78 17.06
N ALA A 296 21.10 4.38 17.65
CA ALA A 296 20.95 5.57 18.50
C ALA A 296 20.45 6.81 17.75
N VAL A 297 20.60 6.82 16.42
CA VAL A 297 20.36 7.99 15.56
C VAL A 297 18.96 7.97 14.92
N ILE A 298 18.28 6.82 14.93
CA ILE A 298 16.99 6.61 14.24
C ILE A 298 15.88 7.47 14.86
N LEU A 299 15.80 7.54 16.19
CA LEU A 299 14.76 8.26 16.93
C LEU A 299 14.99 9.78 16.96
N GLU A 300 16.24 10.23 16.95
CA GLU A 300 16.57 11.67 16.98
C GLU A 300 16.30 12.37 15.63
N ASN A 301 16.19 11.59 14.54
CA ASN A 301 16.10 12.10 13.18
C ASN A 301 14.70 11.96 12.55
N VAL A 302 13.74 11.40 13.29
CA VAL A 302 12.33 11.39 12.92
C VAL A 302 11.55 12.04 14.06
N ASP A 303 10.88 13.15 13.76
CA ASP A 303 10.06 13.88 14.73
C ASP A 303 8.76 13.12 15.00
N ILE A 304 8.86 12.12 15.89
CA ILE A 304 7.76 11.23 16.26
C ILE A 304 6.66 12.02 16.99
N GLU A 305 6.98 13.02 17.81
CA GLU A 305 5.97 13.85 18.50
C GLU A 305 5.11 14.66 17.52
N ALA A 306 5.71 15.20 16.44
CA ALA A 306 4.95 15.83 15.37
C ALA A 306 4.05 14.84 14.63
N ILE A 307 4.50 13.60 14.44
CA ILE A 307 3.70 12.53 13.81
C ILE A 307 2.58 12.05 14.74
N GLU A 308 2.85 11.91 16.04
CA GLU A 308 1.90 11.50 17.08
C GLU A 308 0.79 12.53 17.31
N SER A 309 1.13 13.83 17.27
CA SER A 309 0.15 14.92 17.39
C SER A 309 -0.84 14.97 16.22
N VAL A 310 -0.40 14.56 15.02
CA VAL A 310 -1.26 14.37 13.84
C VAL A 310 -1.99 13.02 13.92
N SER A 311 -1.40 12.02 14.57
CA SER A 311 -1.92 10.65 14.68
C SER A 311 -2.67 10.33 15.98
N ASN A 312 -3.16 11.33 16.73
CA ASN A 312 -4.05 11.13 17.89
C ASN A 312 -5.41 10.46 17.54
N ILE A 313 -5.49 9.86 16.35
CA ILE A 313 -6.53 8.95 15.89
C ILE A 313 -5.90 7.56 15.77
N GLN A 314 -5.79 6.90 16.92
CA GLN A 314 -5.27 5.56 17.06
C GLN A 314 -6.15 4.52 16.32
N THR A 315 -5.47 3.61 15.62
CA THR A 315 -5.77 2.17 15.52
C THR A 315 -7.20 1.75 15.11
N LYS A 316 -7.39 1.47 13.82
CA LYS A 316 -8.23 0.35 13.33
C LYS A 316 -7.69 -0.14 11.97
N PHE A 317 -6.49 -0.71 12.00
CA PHE A 317 -5.91 -1.47 10.90
C PHE A 317 -5.91 -2.99 11.18
N GLN A 318 -6.85 -3.45 12.03
CA GLN A 318 -7.15 -4.85 12.27
C GLN A 318 -8.47 -5.23 11.60
#